data_AF-A0A0G2ZEL4-F1
#
_entry.id   AF-A0A0G2ZEL4-F1
#
_cell.length_a   1.000
_cell.length_b   1.000
_cell.length_c   1.000
_cell.angle_alpha   90.00
_cell.angle_beta   90.00
_cell.angle_gamma   90.00
#
_symmetry.space_group_name_H-M   'P 1'
#
loop_
_entity.id
_entity.type
_entity.pdbx_description
1 polymer ?
#
loop_
_entity_poly.entity_id
_entity_poly.type
_entity_poly.pdbx_seq_one_letter_code
_entity_poly.pdbx_strand_id
1 'polypeptide(L)'
;MTHPTVYLEEEGDSLQFPGVSAECAQWLIARRKIAEIGINLHGVDGGKSEEFFTGKLLVRAGAFHLENLNNLDAVSEMFLLLGVLLRFRRTC
;
A
#
# COMPACT_ATOMS: atom_id res chain seq x y z
N MET A 1 15.70 6.80 -12.71
CA MET A 1 15.90 6.48 -11.29
C MET A 1 15.69 7.75 -10.50
N THR A 2 14.45 7.99 -10.02
CA THR A 2 14.13 9.06 -9.07
C THR A 2 14.68 8.64 -7.72
N HIS A 3 15.46 9.50 -7.07
CA HIS A 3 16.08 9.24 -5.77
C HIS A 3 15.02 8.82 -4.73
N PRO A 4 15.03 7.58 -4.21
CA PRO A 4 14.03 7.09 -3.25
C PRO A 4 14.01 7.88 -1.94
N THR A 5 15.11 8.56 -1.62
CA THR A 5 15.34 9.30 -0.38
C THR A 5 14.28 10.38 -0.12
N VAL A 6 13.73 10.99 -1.17
CA VAL A 6 12.74 12.08 -1.05
C VAL A 6 11.45 11.66 -0.35
N TYR A 7 11.12 10.36 -0.31
CA TYR A 7 9.92 9.83 0.35
C TYR A 7 10.19 9.09 1.66
N LEU A 8 11.46 9.04 2.06
CA LEU A 8 11.91 8.43 3.31
C LEU A 8 12.29 9.49 4.35
N GLU A 9 12.17 10.76 4.00
CA GLU A 9 12.53 11.88 4.85
C GLU A 9 11.41 12.17 5.87
N GLU A 10 11.71 11.91 7.14
CA GLU A 10 11.03 12.53 8.27
C GLU A 10 11.52 13.98 8.37
N GLU A 11 10.76 14.93 7.83
CA GLU A 11 10.95 16.35 8.17
C GLU A 11 10.23 16.63 9.50
N GLY A 12 10.99 16.59 10.61
CA GLY A 12 10.45 16.78 11.95
C GLY A 12 9.60 15.59 12.43
N ASP A 13 8.48 15.86 13.10
CA ASP A 13 7.54 14.84 13.62
C ASP A 13 6.54 14.31 12.57
N SER A 14 6.71 14.66 11.28
CA SER A 14 5.71 14.37 10.24
C SER A 14 6.24 13.46 9.13
N LEU A 15 5.51 12.38 8.87
CA LEU A 15 5.79 11.45 7.77
C LEU A 15 5.39 12.11 6.44
N GLN A 16 6.36 12.30 5.54
CA GLN A 16 6.12 12.92 4.22
C GLN A 16 6.32 11.93 3.07
N PHE A 17 5.31 11.08 2.84
CA PHE A 17 5.26 10.20 1.68
C PHE A 17 3.87 10.19 1.02
N PRO A 18 3.80 10.00 -0.31
CA PRO A 18 2.54 9.97 -1.03
C PRO A 18 1.76 8.67 -0.75
N GLY A 19 0.46 8.73 -0.96
CA GLY A 19 -0.43 7.57 -0.88
C GLY A 19 -1.25 7.40 -2.15
N VAL A 20 -1.99 6.30 -2.22
CA VAL A 20 -3.02 6.07 -3.23
C VAL A 20 -4.29 6.80 -2.79
N SER A 21 -4.82 7.66 -3.65
CA SER A 21 -6.08 8.37 -3.40
C SER A 21 -7.25 7.41 -3.23
N ALA A 22 -8.21 7.74 -2.36
CA ALA A 22 -9.40 6.93 -2.13
C ALA A 22 -10.23 6.71 -3.40
N GLU A 23 -10.30 7.71 -4.28
CA GLU A 23 -11.02 7.65 -5.56
C GLU A 23 -10.41 6.61 -6.49
N CYS A 24 -9.08 6.56 -6.59
CA CYS A 24 -8.36 5.56 -7.36
C CYS A 24 -8.63 4.14 -6.82
N ALA A 25 -8.52 3.96 -5.49
CA ALA A 25 -8.79 2.68 -4.86
C ALA A 25 -10.23 2.22 -5.10
N GLN A 26 -11.21 3.11 -4.90
CA GLN A 26 -12.62 2.82 -5.15
C GLN A 26 -12.87 2.41 -6.61
N TRP A 27 -12.25 3.11 -7.56
CA TRP A 27 -12.39 2.78 -8.97
C TRP A 27 -11.78 1.42 -9.30
N LEU A 28 -10.59 1.10 -8.80
CA LEU A 28 -9.93 -0.19 -9.02
C LEU A 28 -10.74 -1.34 -8.43
N ILE A 29 -11.26 -1.17 -7.21
CA ILE A 29 -12.14 -2.16 -6.57
C ILE A 29 -13.39 -2.38 -7.43
N ALA A 30 -14.10 -1.30 -7.77
CA ALA A 30 -15.40 -1.41 -8.45
C ALA A 30 -15.30 -1.86 -9.91
N ARG A 31 -14.27 -1.40 -10.65
CA ARG A 31 -14.16 -1.61 -12.10
C ARG A 31 -13.20 -2.71 -12.49
N ARG A 32 -12.19 -2.99 -11.67
CA ARG A 32 -11.16 -4.00 -11.94
C ARG A 32 -11.22 -5.20 -11.01
N LYS A 33 -11.96 -5.12 -9.89
CA LYS A 33 -12.10 -6.21 -8.90
C LYS A 33 -10.73 -6.71 -8.44
N ILE A 34 -9.83 -5.78 -8.15
CA ILE A 34 -8.47 -6.08 -7.72
C ILE A 34 -8.48 -6.91 -6.42
N ALA A 35 -7.53 -7.83 -6.28
CA ALA A 35 -7.31 -8.55 -5.04
C ALA A 35 -6.45 -7.76 -4.05
N GLU A 36 -5.57 -6.88 -4.56
CA GLU A 36 -4.58 -6.19 -3.74
C GLU A 36 -4.03 -4.92 -4.41
N ILE A 37 -3.45 -4.02 -3.60
CA ILE A 37 -2.60 -2.92 -4.03
C ILE A 37 -1.22 -3.08 -3.38
N GLY A 38 -0.16 -3.06 -4.18
CA GLY A 38 1.22 -3.08 -3.68
C GLY A 38 1.93 -1.75 -3.88
N ILE A 39 2.62 -1.27 -2.85
CA ILE A 39 3.44 -0.05 -2.88
C ILE A 39 4.80 -0.26 -2.22
N ASN A 40 5.81 0.48 -2.69
CA ASN A 40 7.15 0.50 -2.11
C ASN A 40 7.35 1.58 -1.04
N LEU A 41 6.26 2.03 -0.41
CA LEU A 41 6.25 3.07 0.62
C LEU A 41 5.70 2.51 1.94
N HIS A 42 5.84 3.31 3.00
CA HIS A 42 5.48 2.94 4.37
C HIS A 42 3.98 2.74 4.61
N GLY A 43 3.11 3.29 3.75
CA GLY A 43 1.67 3.23 3.96
C GLY A 43 0.87 3.56 2.70
N VAL A 44 -0.25 2.85 2.49
CA VAL A 44 -1.07 3.05 1.28
C VAL A 44 -1.81 4.40 1.25
N ASP A 45 -2.05 4.99 2.42
CA ASP A 45 -2.82 6.22 2.58
C ASP A 45 -1.98 7.51 2.52
N GLY A 46 -0.65 7.41 2.54
CA GLY A 46 0.25 8.56 2.59
C GLY A 46 0.50 9.08 4.00
N GLY A 47 1.67 9.65 4.24
CA GLY A 47 2.17 9.95 5.58
C GLY A 47 1.42 11.05 6.34
N LYS A 48 0.63 11.87 5.64
CA LYS A 48 -0.21 12.92 6.23
C LYS A 48 -1.67 12.49 6.44
N SER A 49 -2.02 11.25 6.10
CA SER A 49 -3.40 10.76 6.23
C SER A 49 -3.68 10.29 7.65
N GLU A 50 -4.68 10.88 8.29
CA GLU A 50 -5.19 10.46 9.60
C GLU A 50 -6.44 9.57 9.48
N GLU A 51 -7.11 9.63 8.33
CA GLU A 51 -8.39 8.96 8.11
C GLU A 51 -8.28 7.57 7.51
N PHE A 52 -7.14 7.23 6.90
CA PHE A 52 -6.87 5.91 6.33
C PHE A 52 -7.97 5.39 5.39
N PHE A 53 -8.54 6.29 4.56
CA PHE A 53 -9.68 5.95 3.70
C PHE A 53 -9.37 4.83 2.71
N THR A 54 -8.18 4.83 2.11
CA THR A 54 -7.77 3.81 1.13
C THR A 54 -7.62 2.46 1.78
N GLY A 55 -6.90 2.35 2.91
CA GLY A 55 -6.82 1.12 3.68
C GLY A 55 -8.20 0.61 4.11
N LYS A 56 -9.07 1.49 4.63
CA LYS A 56 -10.46 1.13 5.02
C LYS A 56 -11.28 0.62 3.83
N LEU A 57 -11.14 1.22 2.64
CA LEU A 57 -11.83 0.79 1.43
C LEU A 57 -11.38 -0.60 0.98
N LEU A 58 -10.06 -0.85 0.97
CA LEU A 58 -9.49 -2.14 0.58
C LEU A 58 -9.96 -3.26 1.52
N VAL A 59 -9.86 -3.05 2.83
CA VAL A 59 -10.31 -4.03 3.84
C VAL A 59 -11.81 -4.32 3.69
N ARG A 60 -12.65 -3.30 3.50
CA ARG A 60 -14.10 -3.49 3.29
C ARG A 60 -14.41 -4.28 2.01
N ALA A 61 -13.57 -4.16 1.00
CA ALA A 61 -13.69 -4.92 -0.24
C ALA A 61 -13.11 -6.34 -0.15
N GLY A 62 -12.50 -6.72 0.98
CA GLY A 62 -11.78 -7.98 1.13
C GLY A 62 -10.46 -8.03 0.35
N ALA A 63 -9.91 -6.87 -0.02
CA ALA A 63 -8.65 -6.73 -0.71
C ALA A 63 -7.50 -6.47 0.27
N PHE A 64 -6.27 -6.75 -0.16
CA PHE A 64 -5.04 -6.52 0.60
C PHE A 64 -4.32 -5.23 0.18
N HIS A 65 -3.48 -4.72 1.07
CA HIS A 65 -2.45 -3.75 0.73
C HIS A 65 -1.10 -4.29 1.20
N LEU A 66 -0.10 -4.19 0.32
CA LEU A 66 1.26 -4.64 0.55
C LEU A 66 2.17 -3.42 0.55
N GLU A 67 2.89 -3.25 1.64
CA GLU A 67 3.68 -2.05 1.92
C GLU A 67 5.15 -2.41 2.06
N ASN A 68 6.03 -1.41 1.91
CA ASN A 68 7.48 -1.60 1.92
C ASN A 68 8.01 -2.61 0.88
N LEU A 69 7.32 -2.75 -0.26
CA LEU A 69 7.82 -3.57 -1.37
C LEU A 69 9.16 -3.02 -1.89
N ASN A 70 10.02 -3.91 -2.37
CA ASN A 70 11.32 -3.56 -2.96
C ASN A 70 11.52 -4.33 -4.28
N ASN A 71 12.54 -3.95 -5.07
CA ASN A 71 12.92 -4.57 -6.34
C ASN A 71 11.80 -4.54 -7.40
N LEU A 72 10.89 -3.57 -7.34
CA LEU A 72 9.78 -3.44 -8.30
C LEU A 72 10.27 -3.14 -9.72
N ASP A 73 11.48 -2.58 -9.87
CA ASP A 73 12.17 -2.36 -11.15
C ASP A 73 12.62 -3.65 -11.83
N ALA A 74 12.76 -4.75 -11.08
CA ALA A 74 13.09 -6.07 -11.61
C ALA A 74 11.85 -6.89 -12.01
N VAL A 75 10.64 -6.37 -11.77
CA VAL A 75 9.38 -7.07 -12.05
C VAL A 75 8.91 -6.75 -13.47
N SER A 76 8.50 -7.78 -14.21
CA SER A 76 7.88 -7.61 -15.53
C SER A 76 6.48 -7.02 -15.43
N GLU A 77 5.96 -6.45 -16.53
CA GLU A 77 4.60 -5.86 -16.56
C GLU A 77 3.50 -6.83 -16.09
N MET A 78 3.71 -8.13 -16.30
CA MET A 78 2.88 -9.21 -15.78
C MET A 78 3.73 -10.15 -14.94
N PHE A 79 3.29 -10.44 -13.72
CA PHE A 79 3.98 -11.31 -12.77
C PHE A 79 2.97 -12.04 -11.88
N LEU A 80 3.44 -13.09 -11.18
CA LEU A 80 2.66 -13.77 -10.15
C LEU A 80 3.18 -13.32 -8.78
N LEU A 81 2.29 -12.79 -7.94
CA LEU A 81 2.59 -12.56 -6.53
C LEU A 81 2.24 -13.81 -5.71
N LEU A 82 3.17 -14.25 -4.87
CA LEU A 82 2.93 -15.30 -3.87
C LEU A 82 3.07 -14.70 -2.47
N GLY A 83 1.93 -14.58 -1.78
CA GLY A 83 1.85 -14.11 -0.39
C GLY A 83 1.34 -15.20 0.55
N VAL A 84 1.95 -15.33 1.73
CA VAL A 84 1.48 -16.22 2.80
C VAL A 84 1.19 -15.39 4.04
N LEU A 85 -0.06 -15.42 4.50
CA LEU A 85 -0.47 -14.71 5.71
C LEU A 85 -0.32 -15.60 6.93
N LEU A 86 0.45 -15.11 7.90
CA LEU A 86 0.61 -15.78 9.19
C LEU A 86 -0.52 -15.36 10.13
N ARG A 87 -1.25 -16.34 10.66
CA ARG A 87 -2.27 -16.11 11.69
C ARG A 87 -1.65 -16.29 13.07
N PHE A 88 -1.24 -15.18 13.68
CA PHE A 88 -0.86 -15.17 15.09
C PHE A 88 -2.11 -15.23 15.97
N ARG A 89 -2.16 -16.20 16.89
CA ARG A 89 -3.19 -16.26 17.93
C ARG A 89 -2.57 -15.73 19.21
N ARG A 90 -3.24 -14.77 19.86
CA ARG A 90 -2.87 -14.41 21.24
C ARG A 90 -3.13 -15.63 22.11
N THR A 91 -2.09 -16.24 22.67
CA THR A 91 -2.24 -17.14 23.80
C THR A 91 -2.58 -16.29 25.02
N CYS A 92 -3.59 -16.73 25.76
CA CYS A 92 -4.10 -16.09 26.97
C CYS A 92 -3.00 -15.83 28.00
#